data_AF-A0A6S6UBT7-F1
#
_entry.id   AF-A0A6S6UBT7-F1
#
_cell.length_a   1.000
_cell.length_b   1.000
_cell.length_c   1.000
_cell.angle_alpha   90.00
_cell.angle_beta   90.00
_cell.angle_gamma   90.00
#
_symmetry.space_group_name_H-M   'P 1'
#
loop_
_entity.id
_entity.type
_entity.pdbx_description
1 polymer ?
#
loop_
_entity_poly.entity_id
_entity_poly.type
_entity_poly.pdbx_seq_one_letter_code
_entity_poly.pdbx_strand_id
1 'polypeptide(L)'
;MLYCYIFYFCENICYNSNMNNTDFHKNLQTLPNGANYIFYNEKRYLLIKDTLLNGKLIKVYAEELGGNDIVSGNYYTSIKDGILKPCEMSDKKVIDFVLRAVII
;
A
#
# COMPACT_ATOMS: atom_id res chain seq x y z
N MET A 1 -27.96 24.91 18.67
CA MET A 1 -28.42 24.84 17.26
C MET A 1 -28.08 23.46 16.73
N LEU A 2 -29.12 22.65 16.47
CA LEU A 2 -29.05 21.35 15.81
C LEU A 2 -28.59 21.51 14.35
N TYR A 3 -27.82 20.54 13.84
CA TYR A 3 -28.16 19.62 12.73
C TYR A 3 -27.01 18.59 12.56
N CYS A 4 -27.28 17.28 12.79
CA CYS A 4 -27.27 16.19 11.79
C CYS A 4 -25.85 15.75 11.30
N TYR A 5 -25.40 14.50 11.29
CA TYR A 5 -25.99 13.15 11.30
C TYR A 5 -24.98 12.13 11.87
N ILE A 6 -25.50 11.08 12.49
CA ILE A 6 -24.81 9.84 12.90
C ILE A 6 -24.24 9.12 11.66
N PHE A 7 -22.95 8.72 11.67
CA PHE A 7 -22.47 7.51 11.01
C PHE A 7 -21.29 6.89 11.77
N TYR A 8 -21.57 5.71 12.33
CA TYR A 8 -20.69 4.61 12.68
C TYR A 8 -19.26 4.65 12.10
N PHE A 9 -18.24 4.89 12.94
CA PHE A 9 -17.17 3.93 13.26
C PHE A 9 -16.19 4.61 14.23
N CYS A 10 -15.88 3.91 15.31
CA CYS A 10 -14.91 4.34 16.30
C CYS A 10 -13.49 4.17 15.73
N GLU A 11 -12.94 5.19 15.07
CA GLU A 11 -11.48 5.32 14.82
C GLU A 11 -11.06 6.81 14.92
N ASN A 12 -11.25 7.40 16.10
CA ASN A 12 -10.57 8.64 16.47
C ASN A 12 -9.17 8.34 17.02
N ILE A 13 -8.23 8.05 16.12
CA ILE A 13 -6.81 8.30 16.35
C ILE A 13 -6.26 9.07 15.14
N CYS A 14 -6.22 10.40 15.28
CA CYS A 14 -5.28 11.31 14.63
C CYS A 14 -5.11 11.21 13.10
N TYR A 15 -5.81 12.05 12.34
CA TYR A 15 -5.48 12.38 10.94
C TYR A 15 -4.24 13.28 10.85
N ASN A 16 -3.12 12.85 11.44
CA ASN A 16 -1.84 13.55 11.47
C ASN A 16 -0.65 12.59 11.73
N SER A 17 -0.73 11.35 11.24
CA SER A 17 0.37 10.39 11.32
C SER A 17 1.24 10.46 10.06
N ASN A 18 2.51 10.81 10.22
CA ASN A 18 3.52 10.75 9.16
C ASN A 18 3.62 9.32 8.61
N MET A 19 3.12 9.12 7.39
CA MET A 19 3.02 7.80 6.76
C MET A 19 4.39 7.23 6.40
N ASN A 20 5.40 8.10 6.18
CA ASN A 20 6.79 7.67 5.97
C ASN A 20 7.39 6.98 7.22
N ASN A 21 6.80 7.12 8.41
CA ASN A 21 7.31 6.46 9.63
C ASN A 21 6.61 5.13 9.95
N THR A 22 5.72 4.66 9.08
CA THR A 22 4.93 3.44 9.29
C THR A 22 5.69 2.18 8.89
N ASP A 23 5.29 1.03 9.43
CA ASP A 23 5.83 -0.27 8.99
C ASP A 23 5.46 -0.59 7.54
N PHE A 24 4.33 -0.04 7.06
CA PHE A 24 3.99 -0.07 5.64
C PHE A 24 5.10 0.56 4.80
N HIS A 25 5.55 1.78 5.15
CA HIS A 25 6.60 2.45 4.40
C HIS A 25 7.92 1.69 4.45
N LYS A 26 8.31 1.20 5.63
CA LYS A 26 9.53 0.40 5.80
C LYS A 26 9.48 -0.85 4.93
N ASN A 27 8.42 -1.64 5.00
CA ASN A 27 8.27 -2.86 4.20
C ASN A 27 8.26 -2.54 2.70
N LEU A 28 7.55 -1.50 2.28
CA LEU A 28 7.52 -1.04 0.89
C LEU A 28 8.92 -0.71 0.35
N GLN A 29 9.78 -0.11 1.17
CA GLN A 29 11.18 0.17 0.82
C GLN A 29 12.02 -1.10 0.71
N THR A 30 11.78 -2.09 1.57
CA THR A 30 12.52 -3.37 1.56
C THR A 30 12.17 -4.28 0.38
N LEU A 31 10.99 -4.10 -0.23
CA LEU A 31 10.64 -4.85 -1.44
C LEU A 31 11.65 -4.54 -2.56
N PRO A 32 12.23 -5.56 -3.22
CA PRO A 32 13.17 -5.38 -4.32
C PRO A 32 12.48 -4.70 -5.51
N ASN A 33 13.23 -3.86 -6.23
CA ASN A 33 12.75 -3.34 -7.51
C ASN A 33 12.69 -4.46 -8.57
N GLY A 34 11.88 -4.26 -9.60
CA GLY A 34 11.69 -5.21 -10.69
C GLY A 34 10.63 -6.26 -10.39
N ALA A 35 10.62 -7.32 -11.21
CA ALA A 35 9.68 -8.43 -11.12
C ALA A 35 10.17 -9.48 -10.12
N ASN A 36 9.34 -9.80 -9.12
CA ASN A 36 9.65 -10.73 -8.05
C ASN A 36 8.42 -11.60 -7.74
N TYR A 37 8.65 -12.87 -7.43
CA TYR A 37 7.58 -13.73 -6.92
C TYR A 37 7.41 -13.51 -5.43
N ILE A 38 6.16 -13.40 -4.98
CA ILE A 38 5.85 -13.27 -3.56
C ILE A 38 4.69 -14.20 -3.16
N PHE A 39 4.60 -14.51 -1.88
CA PHE A 39 3.39 -15.04 -1.25
C PHE A 39 2.63 -13.92 -0.54
N TYR A 40 1.32 -13.92 -0.71
CA TYR A 40 0.37 -13.12 0.06
C TYR A 40 -0.93 -13.90 0.20
N ASN A 41 -1.44 -14.02 1.43
CA ASN A 41 -2.68 -14.75 1.73
C ASN A 41 -2.72 -16.15 1.10
N GLU A 42 -1.65 -16.94 1.29
CA GLU A 42 -1.48 -18.31 0.77
C GLU A 42 -1.48 -18.44 -0.77
N LYS A 43 -1.49 -17.32 -1.48
CA LYS A 43 -1.48 -17.23 -2.94
C LYS A 43 -0.16 -16.66 -3.44
N ARG A 44 0.25 -17.08 -4.63
CA ARG A 44 1.45 -16.56 -5.29
C ARG A 44 1.08 -15.34 -6.12
N TYR A 45 1.91 -14.30 -6.07
CA TYR A 45 1.77 -13.13 -6.92
C TYR A 45 3.06 -12.87 -7.71
N LEU A 46 2.91 -12.31 -8.92
CA LEU A 46 3.99 -11.63 -9.60
C LEU A 46 3.94 -10.16 -9.21
N LEU A 47 4.88 -9.73 -8.35
CA LEU A 47 5.04 -8.34 -7.93
C LEU A 47 6.02 -7.63 -8.86
N ILE A 48 5.62 -6.48 -9.37
CA ILE A 48 6.47 -5.49 -10.03
C ILE A 48 6.52 -4.26 -9.15
N LYS A 49 7.71 -3.89 -8.70
CA LYS A 49 7.92 -2.68 -7.90
C LYS A 49 8.98 -1.79 -8.53
N ASP A 50 8.67 -0.52 -8.69
CA ASP A 50 9.60 0.49 -9.22
C ASP A 50 9.83 1.59 -8.21
N THR A 51 11.08 1.95 -7.98
CA THR A 51 11.44 3.15 -7.21
C THR A 51 11.99 4.20 -8.17
N LEU A 52 11.29 5.32 -8.28
CA LEU A 52 11.52 6.38 -9.25
C LEU A 52 11.81 7.71 -8.54
N LEU A 53 12.27 8.69 -9.32
CA LEU A 53 12.46 10.09 -8.85
C LEU A 53 13.32 10.18 -7.58
N ASN A 54 14.41 9.40 -7.53
CA ASN A 54 15.32 9.31 -6.38
C ASN A 54 14.59 8.93 -5.07
N GLY A 55 13.67 7.97 -5.13
CA GLY A 55 12.90 7.50 -3.96
C GLY A 55 11.65 8.31 -3.64
N LYS A 56 11.32 9.32 -4.46
CA LYS A 56 10.14 10.17 -4.26
C LYS A 56 8.83 9.51 -4.69
N LEU A 57 8.91 8.53 -5.57
CA LEU A 57 7.78 7.74 -6.07
C LEU A 57 8.14 6.26 -6.02
N ILE A 58 7.32 5.47 -5.31
CA ILE A 58 7.38 4.02 -5.34
C ILE A 58 6.09 3.52 -5.97
N LYS A 59 6.19 2.74 -7.04
CA LYS A 59 5.04 2.08 -7.67
C LYS A 59 5.04 0.61 -7.27
N VAL A 60 3.87 0.08 -6.95
CA VAL A 60 3.64 -1.34 -6.75
C VAL A 60 2.51 -1.81 -7.64
N TYR A 61 2.73 -2.92 -8.32
CA TYR A 61 1.73 -3.64 -9.07
C TYR A 61 1.95 -5.12 -8.84
N ALA A 62 0.90 -5.87 -8.52
CA ALA A 62 0.98 -7.31 -8.36
C ALA A 62 -0.28 -7.97 -8.89
N GLU A 63 -0.10 -9.09 -9.59
CA GLU A 63 -1.19 -9.95 -10.06
C GLU A 63 -1.08 -11.33 -9.42
N GLU A 64 -2.20 -11.90 -9.01
CA GLU A 64 -2.29 -13.26 -8.50
C GLU A 64 -1.98 -14.26 -9.62
N LEU A 65 -1.02 -15.15 -9.39
CA LEU A 65 -0.72 -16.25 -10.30
C LEU A 65 -1.77 -17.35 -10.13
N GLY A 66 -2.65 -17.48 -11.12
CA GLY A 66 -3.74 -18.46 -11.12
C GLY A 66 -5.08 -17.93 -10.59
N GLY A 67 -5.19 -16.61 -10.39
CA GLY A 67 -6.43 -15.94 -10.03
C GLY A 67 -6.62 -14.64 -10.80
N ASN A 68 -7.59 -13.84 -10.35
CA ASN A 68 -7.92 -12.53 -10.94
C ASN A 68 -7.67 -11.37 -9.97
N ASP A 69 -7.02 -11.63 -8.82
CA ASP A 69 -6.75 -10.60 -7.84
C ASP A 69 -5.55 -9.73 -8.26
N ILE A 70 -5.70 -8.42 -8.07
CA ILE A 70 -4.69 -7.42 -8.41
C ILE A 70 -4.49 -6.48 -7.23
N VAL A 71 -3.24 -6.13 -6.94
CA VAL A 71 -2.87 -5.06 -6.01
C VAL A 71 -2.06 -4.02 -6.75
N SER A 72 -2.48 -2.75 -6.73
CA SER A 72 -1.81 -1.69 -7.46
C SER A 72 -1.89 -0.36 -6.73
N GLY A 73 -0.78 0.36 -6.67
CA GLY A 73 -0.74 1.68 -6.05
C GLY A 73 0.58 2.43 -6.25
N ASN A 74 0.49 3.74 -6.10
CA ASN A 74 1.63 4.66 -6.11
C ASN A 74 1.80 5.26 -4.71
N TYR A 75 3.02 5.27 -4.20
CA TYR A 75 3.38 5.90 -2.95
C TYR A 75 4.32 7.08 -3.20
N TYR A 76 3.95 8.25 -2.71
CA TYR A 76 4.74 9.47 -2.85
C TYR A 76 5.28 9.88 -1.48
N THR A 77 6.60 9.71 -1.27
CA THR A 77 7.24 10.02 0.02
C THR A 77 7.30 11.52 0.30
N SER A 78 7.37 12.35 -0.75
CA SER A 78 7.57 13.79 -0.64
C SER A 78 6.30 14.62 -0.50
N ILE A 79 5.11 14.00 -0.48
CA ILE A 79 3.83 14.70 -0.41
C ILE A 79 3.18 14.38 0.94
N LYS A 80 2.88 15.43 1.73
CA LYS A 80 2.15 15.33 3.02
C LYS A 80 2.69 14.22 3.93
N ASP A 81 4.01 14.14 4.08
CA ASP A 81 4.68 13.12 4.89
C ASP A 81 4.37 11.66 4.49
N GLY A 82 4.11 11.44 3.20
CA GLY A 82 3.82 10.14 2.61
C GLY A 82 2.34 10.00 2.26
N ILE A 83 2.04 9.78 0.98
CA ILE A 83 0.68 9.53 0.51
C ILE A 83 0.63 8.30 -0.40
N LEU A 84 -0.27 7.37 -0.07
CA LEU A 84 -0.62 6.26 -0.92
C LEU A 84 -1.78 6.65 -1.84
N LYS A 85 -1.69 6.25 -3.10
CA LYS A 85 -2.75 6.37 -4.11
C LYS A 85 -2.97 5.01 -4.77
N PRO A 86 -3.96 4.22 -4.31
CA PRO A 86 -4.30 2.95 -4.93
C PRO A 86 -5.00 3.15 -6.28
N CYS A 87 -4.90 2.15 -7.16
CA CYS A 87 -5.61 2.15 -8.45
C CYS A 87 -6.86 1.26 -8.34
N GLU A 88 -8.06 1.85 -8.35
CA GLU A 88 -9.34 1.11 -8.38
C GLU A 88 -9.57 0.15 -7.19
N MET A 89 -8.89 0.38 -6.06
CA MET A 89 -9.01 -0.42 -4.83
C MET A 89 -8.79 0.43 -3.57
N SER A 90 -9.01 -0.16 -2.39
CA SER A 90 -8.85 0.54 -1.11
C SER A 90 -7.39 0.61 -0.65
N ASP A 91 -7.07 1.67 0.11
CA ASP A 91 -5.76 1.80 0.79
C ASP A 91 -5.46 0.57 1.65
N LYS A 92 -6.47 0.08 2.38
CA LYS A 92 -6.38 -1.09 3.26
C LYS A 92 -5.87 -2.32 2.53
N LYS A 93 -6.31 -2.57 1.28
CA LYS A 93 -5.86 -3.72 0.48
C LYS A 93 -4.37 -3.64 0.17
N VAL A 94 -3.92 -2.48 -0.31
CA VAL A 94 -2.50 -2.26 -0.67
C VAL A 94 -1.61 -2.30 0.57
N ILE A 95 -2.07 -1.70 1.68
CA ILE A 95 -1.34 -1.70 2.95
C ILE A 95 -1.20 -3.12 3.49
N ASP A 96 -2.29 -3.89 3.57
CA ASP A 96 -2.25 -5.27 4.07
C ASP A 96 -1.37 -6.16 3.20
N PHE A 97 -1.46 -6.01 1.88
CA PHE A 97 -0.59 -6.69 0.93
C PHE A 97 0.90 -6.44 1.21
N VAL A 98 1.31 -5.17 1.31
CA VAL A 98 2.73 -4.82 1.55
C VAL A 98 3.20 -5.27 2.94
N LEU A 99 2.33 -5.23 3.95
CA LEU A 99 2.68 -5.67 5.31
C LEU A 99 2.85 -7.19 5.43
N ARG A 100 2.12 -7.97 4.62
CA ARG A 100 2.10 -9.45 4.68
C ARG A 100 2.84 -10.14 3.53
N ALA A 101 3.31 -9.39 2.54
CA ALA A 101 4.04 -9.93 1.41
C ALA A 101 5.35 -10.59 1.86
N VAL A 102 5.59 -11.81 1.40
CA VAL A 102 6.85 -12.55 1.62
C VAL A 102 7.47 -12.88 0.27
N ILE A 103 8.70 -12.44 0.05
CA ILE A 103 9.45 -12.74 -1.18
C ILE A 103 9.82 -14.23 -1.21
N ILE A 104 9.73 -14.83 -2.40
CA ILE A 104 10.05 -16.25 -2.67
C ILE A 104 11.39 -16.34 -3.41
#